data_AF-A0A370XEP9-F1
#
_entry.id   AF-A0A370XEP9-F1
#
_cell.length_a   1.000
_cell.length_b   1.000
_cell.length_c   1.000
_cell.angle_alpha   90.00
_cell.angle_beta   90.00
_cell.angle_gamma   90.00
#
_symmetry.space_group_name_H-M   'P 1'
#
loop_
_entity.id
_entity.type
_entity.pdbx_description
1 polymer ?
#
loop_
_entity_poly.entity_id
_entity_poly.type
_entity_poly.pdbx_seq_one_letter_code
_entity_poly.pdbx_strand_id
1 'polypeptide(L)'
;MHKQPSRFVDIAKDVAEVESLHERSRIKAFEWLETYAPSLAGAALLMCGGRDRAARWMCVKHRMLDGHSAYEALAQGELDQVWDLLIGAGKRT
;
A
#
# COMPACT_ATOMS: atom_id res chain seq x y z
N MET A 1 -26.32 11.01 -31.63
CA MET A 1 -25.52 9.92 -31.05
C MET A 1 -24.13 10.47 -30.75
N HIS A 2 -23.82 10.76 -29.48
CA HIS A 2 -22.48 11.22 -29.11
C HIS A 2 -21.54 10.02 -29.10
N LYS A 3 -20.77 9.83 -30.17
CA LYS A 3 -19.63 8.89 -30.17
C LYS A 3 -18.68 9.39 -29.09
N GLN A 4 -18.51 8.65 -27.99
CA GLN A 4 -17.42 8.95 -27.05
C GLN A 4 -16.13 9.06 -27.88
N PRO A 5 -15.40 10.19 -27.81
CA PRO A 5 -14.25 10.38 -28.68
C PRO A 5 -13.20 9.36 -28.24
N SER A 6 -12.73 8.56 -29.19
CA SER A 6 -11.76 7.46 -29.02
C SER A 6 -10.62 7.79 -28.04
N ARG A 7 -10.21 9.06 -27.98
CA ARG A 7 -9.22 9.57 -27.04
C ARG A 7 -9.49 9.27 -25.56
N PHE A 8 -10.74 9.31 -25.09
CA PHE A 8 -11.03 8.95 -23.69
C PHE A 8 -10.94 7.44 -23.42
N VAL A 9 -11.17 6.61 -24.45
CA VAL A 9 -10.95 5.17 -24.35
C VAL A 9 -9.46 4.87 -24.21
N ASP A 10 -8.62 5.56 -24.98
CA ASP A 10 -7.17 5.42 -24.89
C ASP A 10 -6.65 5.92 -23.53
N ILE A 11 -7.11 7.09 -23.05
CA ILE A 11 -6.78 7.59 -21.70
C ILE A 11 -7.21 6.59 -20.62
N ALA A 12 -8.41 6.01 -20.73
CA ALA A 12 -8.89 5.04 -19.75
C ALA A 12 -8.03 3.76 -19.72
N LYS A 13 -7.53 3.33 -20.88
CA LYS A 13 -6.58 2.20 -20.97
C LYS A 13 -5.26 2.54 -20.29
N ASP A 14 -4.68 3.70 -20.59
CA ASP A 14 -3.42 4.13 -19.98
C ASP A 14 -3.53 4.19 -18.45
N VAL A 15 -4.63 4.74 -17.93
CA VAL A 15 -4.91 4.75 -16.48
C VAL A 15 -5.04 3.34 -15.93
N ALA A 16 -5.78 2.46 -16.60
CA ALA A 16 -5.94 1.06 -16.15
C ALA A 16 -4.62 0.28 -16.15
N GLU A 17 -3.73 0.53 -17.12
CA GLU A 17 -2.40 -0.08 -17.17
C GLU A 17 -1.52 0.37 -16.01
N VAL A 18 -1.51 1.67 -15.70
CA VAL A 18 -0.78 2.22 -14.55
C VAL A 18 -1.32 1.67 -13.23
N GLU A 19 -2.64 1.64 -13.05
CA GLU A 19 -3.26 1.09 -11.85
C GLU A 19 -2.95 -0.42 -11.70
N SER A 20 -2.98 -1.18 -12.79
CA SER A 20 -2.60 -2.60 -12.79
C SER A 20 -1.13 -2.83 -12.44
N LEU A 21 -0.22 -1.98 -12.93
CA LEU A 21 1.19 -2.03 -12.54
C LEU A 21 1.37 -1.68 -11.06
N HIS A 22 0.65 -0.66 -10.57
CA HIS A 22 0.70 -0.23 -9.19
C HIS A 22 0.18 -1.31 -8.23
N GLU A 23 -0.93 -1.97 -8.57
CA GLU A 23 -1.48 -3.12 -7.84
C GLU A 23 -0.46 -4.26 -7.73
N ARG A 24 0.08 -4.70 -8.87
CA ARG A 24 1.06 -5.80 -8.92
C ARG A 24 2.31 -5.48 -8.11
N SER A 25 2.81 -4.25 -8.21
CA SER A 25 3.99 -3.80 -7.47
C SER A 25 3.73 -3.79 -5.97
N ARG A 26 2.54 -3.36 -5.55
CA ARG A 26 2.13 -3.33 -4.14
C ARG A 26 2.03 -4.73 -3.54
N ILE A 27 1.39 -5.67 -4.24
CA ILE A 27 1.29 -7.07 -3.78
C ILE A 27 2.69 -7.67 -3.64
N LYS A 28 3.54 -7.48 -4.65
CA LYS A 28 4.93 -7.97 -4.64
C LYS A 28 5.75 -7.35 -3.50
N ALA A 29 5.57 -6.07 -3.19
CA ALA A 29 6.23 -5.44 -2.05
C ALA A 29 5.80 -6.09 -0.73
N PHE A 30 4.52 -6.45 -0.60
CA PHE A 30 4.03 -7.15 0.59
C PHE A 30 4.56 -8.59 0.70
N GLU A 31 4.71 -9.31 -0.41
CA GLU A 31 5.39 -10.61 -0.43
C GLU A 31 6.83 -10.53 0.09
N TRP A 32 7.55 -9.48 -0.31
CA TRP A 32 8.89 -9.22 0.22
C TRP A 32 8.86 -8.92 1.72
N LEU A 33 7.87 -8.16 2.20
CA LEU A 33 7.70 -7.90 3.63
C LEU A 33 7.43 -9.19 4.41
N GLU A 34 6.57 -10.07 3.91
CA GLU A 34 6.31 -11.39 4.51
C GLU A 34 7.57 -12.23 4.61
N THR A 35 8.49 -12.10 3.64
CA THR A 35 9.74 -12.83 3.60
C THR A 35 10.79 -12.25 4.56
N TYR A 36 10.98 -10.92 4.54
CA TYR A 36 12.07 -10.26 5.26
C TYR A 36 11.71 -9.78 6.67
N ALA A 37 10.43 -9.51 6.93
CA ALA A 37 9.92 -9.02 8.21
C ALA A 37 8.57 -9.70 8.54
N PRO A 38 8.55 -11.04 8.74
CA PRO A 38 7.33 -11.81 8.90
C PRO A 38 6.47 -11.37 10.08
N SER A 39 7.10 -10.90 11.18
CA SER A 39 6.37 -10.36 12.34
C SER A 39 5.58 -9.11 11.99
N LEU A 40 6.19 -8.17 11.25
CA LEU A 40 5.55 -6.94 10.82
C LEU A 40 4.46 -7.21 9.79
N ALA A 41 4.71 -8.11 8.83
CA ALA A 41 3.70 -8.54 7.87
C ALA A 41 2.50 -9.19 8.57
N GLY A 42 2.75 -10.09 9.53
CA GLY A 42 1.70 -10.75 10.32
C GLY A 42 0.86 -9.76 11.12
N ALA A 43 1.50 -8.77 11.75
CA ALA A 43 0.78 -7.69 12.41
C ALA A 43 -0.05 -6.86 11.44
N ALA A 44 0.48 -6.55 10.25
CA ALA A 44 -0.25 -5.78 9.26
C ALA A 44 -1.49 -6.54 8.74
N LEU A 45 -1.35 -7.84 8.50
CA LEU A 45 -2.48 -8.71 8.15
C LEU A 45 -3.55 -8.70 9.24
N LEU A 46 -3.14 -8.86 10.50
CA LEU A 46 -4.06 -8.88 11.64
C LEU A 46 -4.79 -7.55 11.80
N MET A 47 -4.05 -6.43 11.77
CA MET A 47 -4.60 -5.10 12.04
C MET A 47 -5.41 -4.53 10.87
N CYS A 48 -5.06 -4.87 9.63
CA CYS A 48 -5.80 -4.40 8.45
C CYS A 48 -6.91 -5.38 7.99
N GLY A 49 -6.97 -6.59 8.57
CA GLY A 49 -8.02 -7.56 8.29
C GLY A 49 -7.95 -8.23 6.91
N GLY A 50 -6.79 -8.21 6.27
CA GLY A 50 -6.57 -8.86 4.98
C GLY A 50 -5.34 -8.37 4.23
N ARG A 51 -4.82 -9.22 3.34
CA ARG A 51 -3.59 -8.98 2.57
C ARG A 51 -3.65 -7.71 1.73
N ASP A 52 -4.71 -7.51 0.96
CA ASP A 52 -4.81 -6.33 0.09
C ASP A 52 -4.88 -5.02 0.88
N ARG A 53 -5.61 -5.02 2.00
CA ARG A 53 -5.70 -3.86 2.88
C ARG A 53 -4.37 -3.57 3.58
N ALA A 54 -3.69 -4.61 4.05
CA ALA A 54 -2.36 -4.51 4.64
C ALA A 54 -1.33 -3.97 3.63
N ALA A 55 -1.28 -4.54 2.43
CA ALA A 55 -0.40 -4.10 1.35
C ALA A 55 -0.68 -2.64 0.97
N ARG A 56 -1.95 -2.24 0.89
CA ARG A 56 -2.35 -0.85 0.66
C ARG A 56 -1.91 0.06 1.78
N TRP A 57 -2.12 -0.34 3.04
CA TRP A 57 -1.70 0.45 4.19
C TRP A 57 -0.18 0.69 4.20
N MET A 58 0.62 -0.32 3.86
CA MET A 58 2.08 -0.20 3.80
C MET A 58 2.55 0.81 2.72
N CYS A 59 1.82 0.91 1.59
CA CYS A 59 2.17 1.81 0.49
C CYS A 59 1.62 3.23 0.62
N VAL A 60 0.52 3.43 1.36
CA VAL A 60 -0.08 4.75 1.57
C VAL A 60 0.89 5.64 2.36
N LYS A 61 0.91 6.93 2.01
CA LYS A 61 1.65 7.95 2.76
C LYS A 61 0.96 8.25 4.08
N HIS A 62 1.71 8.20 5.17
CA HIS A 62 1.20 8.46 6.50
C HIS A 62 1.72 9.79 7.00
N ARG A 63 0.81 10.68 7.43
CA ARG A 63 1.20 11.97 8.04
C ARG A 63 2.06 11.79 9.29
N MET A 64 1.85 10.69 10.04
CA MET A 64 2.62 10.37 11.24
C MET A 64 4.02 9.82 10.95
N LEU A 65 4.32 9.51 9.68
CA LEU A 65 5.65 9.13 9.21
C LEU A 65 6.24 10.25 8.33
N ASP A 66 5.97 11.52 8.67
CA ASP A 66 6.41 12.70 7.90
C ASP A 66 6.00 12.69 6.41
N GLY A 67 4.87 12.05 6.09
CA GLY A 67 4.38 11.92 4.73
C GLY A 67 5.05 10.79 3.93
N HIS A 68 5.84 9.93 4.58
CA HIS A 68 6.40 8.71 4.01
C HIS A 68 5.41 7.54 4.03
N SER A 69 5.63 6.59 3.12
CA SER A 69 5.00 5.27 3.24
C SER A 69 5.68 4.47 4.36
N ALA A 70 5.03 3.40 4.82
CA ALA A 70 5.65 2.52 5.81
C ALA A 70 6.96 1.91 5.27
N TYR A 71 7.02 1.56 3.98
CA TYR A 71 8.25 1.06 3.36
C TYR A 71 9.39 2.09 3.34
N GLU A 72 9.08 3.35 3.08
CA GLU A 72 10.08 4.42 3.10
C GLU A 72 10.58 4.68 4.52
N ALA A 73 9.69 4.71 5.51
CA ALA A 73 10.07 4.84 6.92
C ALA A 73 10.96 3.66 7.37
N LEU A 74 10.62 2.43 6.98
CA LEU A 74 11.45 1.25 7.25
C LEU A 74 12.84 1.37 6.62
N ALA A 75 12.94 1.87 5.38
CA ALA A 75 14.21 2.08 4.70
C ALA A 75 15.08 3.15 5.39
N GLN A 76 14.46 4.07 6.13
CA GLN A 76 15.14 5.09 6.94
C GLN A 76 15.52 4.59 8.34
N GLY A 77 15.09 3.38 8.73
CA GLY A 77 15.35 2.79 10.05
C GLY A 77 14.28 3.08 11.09
N GLU A 78 13.16 3.70 10.71
CA GLU A 78 12.08 4.12 11.61
C GLU A 78 11.10 2.98 11.94
N LEU A 79 11.63 1.82 12.33
CA LEU A 79 10.86 0.60 12.58
C LEU A 79 9.83 0.78 13.70
N ASP A 80 10.23 1.40 14.82
CA ASP A 80 9.37 1.57 15.99
C ASP A 80 8.17 2.48 15.68
N GLN A 81 8.39 3.54 14.90
CA GLN A 81 7.31 4.44 14.47
C GLN A 81 6.27 3.71 13.59
N VAL A 82 6.73 2.84 12.70
CA VAL A 82 5.85 2.02 11.85
C VAL A 82 5.04 1.05 12.71
N TRP A 83 5.66 0.43 13.72
CA TRP A 83 4.97 -0.45 14.67
C TRP A 83 3.88 0.28 15.46
N ASP A 84 4.21 1.43 16.05
CA ASP A 84 3.26 2.23 16.82
C ASP A 84 2.06 2.65 15.98
N LEU A 85 2.32 3.10 14.76
CA LEU A 85 1.27 3.50 13.84
C LEU A 85 0.39 2.32 13.42
N LEU A 86 0.99 1.16 13.17
CA LEU A 86 0.27 -0.04 12.76
C LEU A 86 -0.64 -0.57 13.87
N ILE A 87 -0.17 -0.57 15.11
CA ILE A 87 -0.97 -0.94 16.28
C ILE A 87 -2.10 0.10 16.49
N GLY A 88 -1.83 1.37 16.23
CA GLY A 88 -2.85 2.43 16.24
C GLY A 88 -3.92 2.28 15.14
N ALA A 89 -3.58 1.70 13.99
CA ALA A 89 -4.47 1.58 12.84
C ALA A 89 -5.68 0.66 13.09
N GLY A 90 -5.47 -0.45 13.82
CA GLY A 90 -6.55 -1.39 14.15
C GLY A 90 -7.50 -0.92 15.25
N LYS A 91 -7.29 0.27 15.84
CA LYS A 91 -8.23 0.87 16.80
C LYS A 91 -9.38 1.65 16.13
N ARG A 92 -9.40 1.75 14.80
CA ARG A 92 -10.41 2.53 14.03
C ARG A 92 -11.42 1.66 13.26
N THR A 93 -11.44 0.35 13.49
CA THR A 93 -12.49 -0.57 13.00
C THR A 93 -13.44 -0.91 14.12
#